data_AF-A0A535TDP5-F1
#
_entry.id   AF-A0A535TDP5-F1
#
_cell.length_a   1.000
_cell.length_b   1.000
_cell.length_c   1.000
_cell.angle_alpha   90.00
_cell.angle_beta   90.00
_cell.angle_gamma   90.00
#
_symmetry.space_group_name_H-M   'P 1'
#
loop_
_entity.id
_entity.type
_entity.pdbx_description
1 polymer ?
#
loop_
_entity_poly.entity_id
_entity_poly.type
_entity_poly.pdbx_seq_one_letter_code
_entity_poly.pdbx_strand_id
1 'polypeptide(L)'
;MSPTWTRRSPWPESGPAPSRSGRPSTTLKTPAADRSNFEAHRSSYVMRRLPMKFVLLFVGTPEDQDRFESMTPDERKAAMAGAGGWFHEYTQSGKIVGGEQLQGPKTVSTVRAENGQRIITDGPFIESKEVIGGFAILDVKDRDEAEEIAKKWPAGPVEIWPTVEN
;
A
#
# COMPACT_ATOMS: atom_id res chain seq x y z
N MET A 1 12.63 -18.75 -35.79
CA MET A 1 13.27 -19.64 -34.79
C MET A 1 12.86 -19.14 -33.43
N SER A 2 11.96 -19.87 -32.75
CA SER A 2 11.35 -19.47 -31.48
C SER A 2 12.01 -20.26 -30.35
N PRO A 3 12.49 -19.64 -29.26
CA PRO A 3 12.99 -20.41 -28.12
C PRO A 3 11.82 -20.87 -27.24
N THR A 4 11.64 -22.19 -27.17
CA THR A 4 10.78 -22.88 -26.21
C THR A 4 11.39 -22.80 -24.81
N TRP A 5 10.71 -22.14 -23.87
CA TRP A 5 11.08 -22.15 -22.45
C TRP A 5 10.31 -23.26 -21.71
N THR A 6 11.04 -24.24 -21.16
CA THR A 6 10.51 -25.28 -20.29
C THR A 6 10.53 -24.81 -18.83
N ARG A 7 9.36 -24.81 -18.20
CA ARG A 7 9.14 -24.49 -16.78
C ARG A 7 9.73 -25.60 -15.90
N ARG A 8 10.85 -25.36 -15.21
CA ARG A 8 11.30 -26.20 -14.09
C ARG A 8 10.86 -25.56 -12.78
N SER A 9 10.05 -26.29 -12.00
CA SER A 9 9.60 -25.88 -10.67
C SER A 9 10.73 -26.05 -9.64
N PRO A 10 10.88 -25.15 -8.65
CA PRO A 10 12.02 -25.11 -7.72
C PRO A 10 11.85 -25.94 -6.43
N TRP A 11 10.91 -26.87 -6.34
CA TRP A 11 10.64 -27.62 -5.10
C TRP A 11 11.09 -29.08 -5.23
N PRO A 12 11.77 -29.66 -4.20
CA PRO A 12 12.14 -31.07 -4.21
C PRO A 12 10.90 -31.98 -4.03
N GLU A 13 10.86 -33.06 -4.81
CA GLU A 13 9.84 -34.10 -4.75
C GLU A 13 9.78 -34.72 -3.35
N SER A 14 8.62 -34.62 -2.70
CA SER A 14 8.34 -35.23 -1.40
C SER A 14 8.21 -36.75 -1.54
N GLY A 15 9.11 -37.50 -0.90
CA GLY A 15 9.04 -38.95 -0.77
C GLY A 15 7.82 -39.43 0.06
N PRO A 16 7.49 -40.74 0.01
CA PRO A 16 6.25 -41.26 0.57
C PRO A 16 6.23 -41.26 2.10
N ALA A 17 5.07 -40.95 2.68
CA ALA A 17 4.82 -40.96 4.12
C ALA A 17 4.79 -42.40 4.69
N PRO A 18 5.28 -42.64 5.92
CA PRO A 18 5.22 -43.95 6.55
C PRO A 18 3.81 -44.31 7.02
N SER A 19 3.47 -45.60 6.88
CA SER A 19 2.19 -46.19 7.30
C SER A 19 2.06 -46.20 8.82
N ARG A 20 0.89 -45.78 9.33
CA ARG A 20 0.53 -45.90 10.76
C ARG A 20 -0.48 -47.04 10.91
N SER A 21 -0.03 -48.17 11.45
CA SER A 21 -0.89 -49.22 12.00
C SER A 21 -1.23 -48.91 13.47
N GLY A 22 -2.50 -49.12 13.82
CA GLY A 22 -2.98 -49.48 15.17
C GLY A 22 -2.92 -48.42 16.29
N ARG A 23 -4.06 -47.78 16.59
CA ARG A 23 -4.38 -47.35 17.96
C ARG A 23 -5.83 -47.68 18.32
N PRO A 24 -6.11 -48.19 19.53
CA PRO A 24 -7.46 -48.60 19.93
C PRO A 24 -8.38 -47.41 20.20
N SER A 25 -9.66 -47.57 19.84
CA SER A 25 -10.74 -46.61 20.13
C SER A 25 -10.96 -46.48 21.64
N THR A 26 -10.73 -45.29 22.18
CA THR A 26 -11.18 -44.92 23.53
C THR A 26 -12.22 -43.82 23.35
N THR A 27 -13.47 -44.11 23.73
CA THR A 27 -14.57 -43.14 23.70
C THR A 27 -14.35 -42.11 24.82
N LEU A 28 -13.92 -40.90 24.46
CA LEU A 28 -13.89 -39.75 25.35
C LEU A 28 -15.32 -39.19 25.47
N LYS A 29 -15.90 -39.28 26.68
CA LYS A 29 -17.13 -38.56 27.02
C LYS A 29 -16.87 -37.05 26.92
N THR A 30 -17.62 -36.38 26.06
CA THR A 30 -17.60 -34.91 25.94
C THR A 30 -18.35 -34.32 27.14
N PRO A 31 -17.76 -33.40 27.95
CA PRO A 31 -18.55 -32.62 28.87
C PRO A 31 -19.38 -31.60 28.07
N ALA A 32 -20.64 -31.41 28.45
CA ALA A 32 -21.49 -30.39 27.86
C ALA A 32 -20.81 -29.02 28.00
N ALA A 33 -20.51 -28.38 26.86
CA ALA A 33 -19.93 -27.05 26.84
C ALA A 33 -20.90 -26.04 27.49
N ASP A 34 -20.43 -25.39 28.54
CA ASP A 34 -21.10 -24.28 29.19
C ASP A 34 -21.26 -23.12 28.19
N ARG A 35 -22.52 -22.86 27.81
CA ARG A 35 -22.90 -21.83 26.83
C ARG A 35 -22.59 -20.41 27.31
N SER A 36 -22.26 -20.21 28.59
CA SER A 36 -21.96 -18.89 29.17
C SER A 36 -20.60 -18.31 28.71
N ASN A 37 -19.69 -19.14 28.20
CA ASN A 37 -18.33 -18.71 27.87
C ASN A 37 -18.15 -18.25 26.39
N PHE A 38 -19.16 -18.42 25.55
CA PHE A 38 -19.12 -17.98 24.14
C PHE A 38 -19.52 -16.51 23.97
N GLU A 39 -20.18 -15.92 24.98
CA GLU A 39 -20.60 -14.53 25.00
C GLU A 39 -19.54 -13.61 25.66
N ALA A 40 -18.70 -14.16 26.55
CA ALA A 40 -17.63 -13.42 27.21
C ALA A 40 -16.40 -13.13 26.31
N HIS A 41 -16.22 -13.87 25.21
CA HIS A 41 -15.15 -13.60 24.23
C HIS A 41 -15.57 -12.66 23.08
N ARG A 42 -16.84 -12.24 23.02
CA ARG A 42 -17.28 -11.14 22.14
C ARG A 42 -16.98 -9.76 22.71
N SER A 43 -16.41 -9.69 23.91
CA SER A 43 -16.24 -8.45 24.69
C SER A 43 -14.80 -7.88 24.69
N SER A 44 -13.91 -8.34 23.80
CA SER A 44 -12.57 -7.73 23.62
C SER A 44 -12.43 -6.87 22.35
N TYR A 45 -13.46 -6.82 21.51
CA TYR A 45 -13.45 -6.02 20.28
C TYR A 45 -14.36 -4.78 20.37
N VAL A 46 -14.44 -4.18 21.56
CA VAL A 46 -14.34 -2.71 21.60
C VAL A 46 -12.85 -2.40 21.50
N MET A 47 -12.23 -2.82 20.39
CA MET A 47 -11.06 -2.14 19.88
C MET A 47 -11.58 -0.73 19.66
N ARG A 48 -11.32 0.14 20.63
CA ARG A 48 -11.27 1.58 20.45
C ARG A 48 -10.60 1.75 19.09
N ARG A 49 -11.36 2.07 18.03
CA ARG A 49 -10.86 2.10 16.65
C ARG A 49 -9.66 3.03 16.66
N LEU A 50 -8.47 2.45 16.75
CA LEU A 50 -7.25 3.24 16.74
C LEU A 50 -7.20 3.85 15.34
N PRO A 51 -6.81 5.13 15.24
CA PRO A 51 -6.54 5.74 13.95
C PRO A 51 -5.65 4.80 13.11
N MET A 52 -6.05 4.55 11.87
CA MET A 52 -5.30 3.74 10.91
C MET A 52 -4.60 4.65 9.92
N LYS A 53 -3.33 4.34 9.67
CA LYS A 53 -2.53 5.08 8.71
C LYS A 53 -2.69 4.55 7.30
N PHE A 54 -2.91 5.45 6.36
CA PHE A 54 -2.94 5.17 4.93
C PHE A 54 -1.93 6.05 4.20
N VAL A 55 -1.29 5.53 3.15
CA VAL A 55 -0.53 6.32 2.20
C VAL A 55 -1.42 6.57 0.98
N LEU A 56 -1.55 7.83 0.60
CA LEU A 56 -2.07 8.22 -0.70
C LEU A 56 -0.91 8.41 -1.66
N LEU A 57 -0.97 7.81 -2.84
CA LEU A 57 -0.05 8.10 -3.94
C LEU A 57 -0.79 8.93 -5.00
N PHE A 58 -0.24 10.09 -5.33
CA PHE A 58 -0.78 10.95 -6.37
C PHE A 58 -0.16 10.57 -7.70
N VAL A 59 -0.98 10.06 -8.60
CA VAL A 59 -0.55 9.47 -9.87
C VAL A 59 -0.90 10.41 -11.01
N GLY A 60 0.04 10.58 -11.94
CA GLY A 60 -0.15 11.31 -13.19
C GLY A 60 0.53 10.58 -14.34
N THR A 61 0.70 11.28 -15.45
CA THR A 61 1.43 10.80 -16.62
C THR A 61 2.73 11.60 -16.84
N PRO A 62 3.73 11.07 -17.55
CA PRO A 62 4.88 11.85 -18.01
C PRO A 62 4.46 13.11 -18.76
N GLU A 63 3.39 13.05 -19.56
CA GLU A 63 2.86 14.18 -20.31
C GLU A 63 2.29 15.27 -19.38
N ASP A 64 1.57 14.89 -18.32
CA ASP A 64 1.10 15.84 -17.31
C ASP A 64 2.27 16.55 -16.62
N GLN A 65 3.34 15.81 -16.33
CA GLN A 65 4.54 16.34 -15.69
C GLN A 65 5.30 17.30 -16.62
N ASP A 66 5.53 16.93 -17.88
CA ASP A 66 6.17 17.79 -18.87
C ASP A 66 5.36 19.08 -19.12
N ARG A 67 4.03 18.97 -19.13
CA ARG A 67 3.13 20.12 -19.19
C ARG A 67 3.29 21.01 -17.95
N PHE A 68 3.35 20.45 -16.75
CA PHE A 68 3.57 21.22 -15.52
C PHE A 68 4.94 21.89 -15.49
N GLU A 69 5.98 21.20 -15.97
CA GLU A 69 7.35 21.71 -16.04
C GLU A 69 7.50 22.89 -17.02
N SER A 70 6.69 22.92 -18.08
CA SER A 70 6.69 23.98 -19.09
C SER A 70 5.83 25.20 -18.74
N MET A 71 4.99 25.12 -17.71
CA MET A 71 4.17 26.24 -17.23
C MET A 71 5.03 27.36 -16.62
N THR A 72 4.58 28.61 -16.75
CA THR A 72 5.13 29.73 -16.00
C THR A 72 4.90 29.55 -14.49
N PRO A 73 5.65 30.25 -13.62
CA PRO A 73 5.42 30.18 -12.17
C PRO A 73 3.98 30.49 -11.74
N ASP A 74 3.34 31.48 -12.38
CA ASP A 74 1.96 31.85 -12.06
C ASP A 74 0.94 30.80 -12.51
N GLU A 75 1.14 30.21 -13.69
CA GLU A 75 0.31 29.09 -14.17
C GLU A 75 0.46 27.86 -13.28
N ARG A 76 1.70 27.52 -12.85
CA ARG A 76 1.93 26.43 -11.90
C ARG A 76 1.23 26.69 -10.57
N LYS A 77 1.32 27.93 -10.05
CA LYS A 77 0.64 28.32 -8.82
C LYS A 77 -0.87 28.18 -8.96
N ALA A 78 -1.45 28.59 -10.09
CA ALA A 78 -2.86 28.44 -10.36
C ALA A 78 -3.28 26.97 -10.48
N ALA A 79 -2.51 26.14 -11.20
CA ALA A 79 -2.75 24.71 -11.36
C ALA A 79 -2.67 23.95 -10.01
N MET A 80 -1.77 24.37 -9.12
CA MET A 80 -1.59 23.77 -7.79
C MET A 80 -2.52 24.34 -6.72
N ALA A 81 -3.33 25.38 -7.01
CA ALA A 81 -4.14 26.04 -5.99
C ALA A 81 -5.14 25.08 -5.33
N GLY A 82 -5.80 24.23 -6.12
CA GLY A 82 -6.71 23.20 -5.62
C GLY A 82 -6.01 22.19 -4.73
N ALA A 83 -4.88 21.65 -5.21
CA ALA A 83 -4.06 20.69 -4.46
C ALA A 83 -3.56 21.29 -3.13
N GLY A 84 -3.06 22.52 -3.17
CA GLY A 84 -2.60 23.24 -1.98
C GLY A 84 -3.72 23.50 -0.97
N GLY A 85 -4.92 23.86 -1.44
CA GLY A 85 -6.11 24.01 -0.60
C GLY A 85 -6.51 22.69 0.07
N TRP A 86 -6.51 21.59 -0.69
CA TRP A 86 -6.81 20.25 -0.17
C TRP A 86 -5.80 19.82 0.90
N PHE A 87 -4.50 19.98 0.66
CA PHE A 87 -3.47 19.68 1.68
C PHE A 87 -3.63 20.55 2.92
N HIS A 88 -3.91 21.85 2.75
CA HIS A 88 -4.13 22.76 3.85
C HIS A 88 -5.30 22.32 4.72
N GLU A 89 -6.47 22.06 4.13
CA GLU A 89 -7.67 21.58 4.84
C GLU A 89 -7.37 20.34 5.69
N TYR A 90 -6.80 19.30 5.07
CA TYR A 90 -6.62 18.03 5.76
C TYR A 90 -5.46 18.01 6.75
N THR A 91 -4.43 18.83 6.54
CA THR A 91 -3.37 19.06 7.52
C THR A 91 -3.91 19.80 8.75
N GLN A 92 -4.69 20.87 8.54
CA GLN A 92 -5.31 21.63 9.65
C GLN A 92 -6.27 20.78 10.48
N SER A 93 -6.99 19.84 9.84
CA SER A 93 -7.86 18.89 10.53
C SER A 93 -7.11 17.76 11.25
N GLY A 94 -5.78 17.67 11.12
CA GLY A 94 -4.95 16.60 11.70
C GLY A 94 -5.06 15.26 10.98
N LYS A 95 -5.72 15.21 9.82
CA LYS A 95 -5.94 13.97 9.05
C LYS A 95 -4.78 13.66 8.11
N ILE A 96 -4.04 14.66 7.65
CA ILE A 96 -2.73 14.46 7.01
C ILE A 96 -1.65 14.68 8.07
N VAL A 97 -0.81 13.66 8.28
CA VAL A 97 0.29 13.67 9.26
C VAL A 97 1.67 13.70 8.61
N GLY A 98 1.73 13.67 7.27
CA GLY A 98 2.96 13.78 6.50
C GLY A 98 2.68 13.67 5.00
N GLY A 99 3.67 13.98 4.17
CA GLY A 99 3.54 13.92 2.71
C GLY A 99 4.45 14.93 2.03
N GLU A 100 4.80 14.68 0.77
CA GLU A 100 5.65 15.56 -0.03
C GLU A 100 5.30 15.46 -1.52
N GLN A 101 5.53 16.56 -2.23
CA GLN A 101 5.60 16.56 -3.69
C GLN A 101 6.98 16.06 -4.13
N LEU A 102 7.02 15.20 -5.14
CA LEU A 102 8.27 14.72 -5.73
C LEU A 102 8.67 15.60 -6.92
N GLN A 103 9.98 15.71 -7.17
CA GLN A 103 10.52 16.54 -8.25
C GLN A 103 10.34 15.95 -9.67
N GLY A 104 9.77 14.75 -9.77
CA GLY A 104 9.49 14.05 -11.03
C GLY A 104 10.42 12.85 -11.29
N PRO A 105 10.11 12.01 -12.30
CA PRO A 105 10.85 10.77 -12.57
C PRO A 105 12.29 11.00 -13.04
N LYS A 106 12.58 12.16 -13.65
CA LYS A 106 13.92 12.51 -14.16
C LYS A 106 14.96 12.74 -13.06
N THR A 107 14.52 12.95 -11.80
CA THR A 107 15.42 13.18 -10.65
C THR A 107 15.61 11.94 -9.79
N VAL A 108 14.99 10.81 -10.15
CA VAL A 108 15.03 9.59 -9.35
C VAL A 108 16.37 8.88 -9.57
N SER A 109 16.94 8.34 -8.49
CA SER A 109 18.00 7.34 -8.55
C SER A 109 17.50 6.05 -7.92
N THR A 110 17.74 4.93 -8.61
CA THR A 110 17.35 3.59 -8.17
C THR A 110 18.56 2.83 -7.65
N VAL A 111 18.42 2.20 -6.49
CA VAL A 111 19.44 1.30 -5.92
C VAL A 111 18.97 -0.15 -6.02
N ARG A 112 19.78 -1.03 -6.64
CA ARG A 112 19.48 -2.47 -6.76
C ARG A 112 20.60 -3.34 -6.19
N ALA A 113 20.24 -4.53 -5.70
CA ALA A 113 21.21 -5.56 -5.36
C ALA A 113 21.43 -6.48 -6.56
N GLU A 114 22.68 -6.61 -7.00
CA GLU A 114 23.06 -7.48 -8.12
C GLU A 114 24.38 -8.17 -7.75
N ASN A 115 24.41 -9.51 -7.76
CA ASN A 115 25.59 -10.32 -7.45
C ASN A 115 26.31 -9.93 -6.13
N GLY A 116 25.54 -9.63 -5.08
CA GLY A 116 26.09 -9.24 -3.77
C GLY A 116 26.60 -7.80 -3.69
N GLN A 117 26.42 -6.99 -4.74
CA GLN A 117 26.79 -5.58 -4.78
C GLN A 117 25.56 -4.67 -4.86
N ARG A 118 25.70 -3.41 -4.42
CA ARG A 118 24.67 -2.36 -4.56
C ARG A 118 25.03 -1.48 -5.76
N ILE A 119 24.15 -1.42 -6.75
CA ILE A 119 24.33 -0.63 -7.96
C ILE A 119 23.31 0.50 -7.93
N ILE A 120 23.75 1.72 -8.25
CA ILE A 120 22.90 2.89 -8.42
C ILE A 120 22.72 3.13 -9.92
N THR A 121 21.49 3.33 -10.37
CA THR A 121 21.17 3.75 -11.74
C THR A 121 20.25 4.96 -11.72
N ASP A 122 20.38 5.80 -12.73
CA ASP A 122 19.47 6.94 -12.91
C ASP A 122 18.10 6.44 -13.37
N GLY A 123 17.06 7.16 -12.95
CA GLY A 123 15.67 6.88 -13.27
C GLY A 123 14.96 5.92 -12.29
N PRO A 124 13.62 5.80 -12.43
CA PRO A 124 12.81 4.91 -11.62
C PRO A 124 13.09 3.43 -11.92
N PHE A 125 12.82 2.56 -10.94
CA PHE A 125 13.00 1.11 -11.11
C PHE A 125 12.01 0.50 -12.12
N ILE A 126 10.77 0.99 -12.11
CA ILE A 126 9.72 0.55 -13.03
C ILE A 126 9.52 1.66 -14.05
N GLU A 127 9.69 1.31 -15.33
CA GLU A 127 9.23 2.13 -16.45
C GLU A 127 7.73 1.88 -16.65
N SER A 128 6.90 2.83 -16.20
CA SER A 128 5.44 2.80 -16.34
C SER A 128 4.94 3.96 -17.21
N LYS A 129 3.69 3.85 -17.67
CA LYS A 129 3.00 4.97 -18.35
C LYS A 129 2.56 6.04 -17.36
N GLU A 130 2.58 5.70 -16.09
CA GLU A 130 2.17 6.52 -14.97
C GLU A 130 3.40 6.94 -14.16
N VAL A 131 3.32 8.10 -13.52
CA VAL A 131 4.37 8.64 -12.65
C VAL A 131 3.77 8.99 -11.29
N ILE A 132 4.55 8.78 -10.23
CA ILE A 132 4.17 9.20 -8.87
C ILE A 132 4.66 10.64 -8.69
N GLY A 133 3.72 11.57 -8.57
CA GLY A 133 3.99 12.99 -8.38
C GLY A 133 4.17 13.39 -6.91
N GLY A 134 3.71 12.56 -5.98
CA GLY A 134 3.74 12.85 -4.55
C GLY A 134 3.06 11.78 -3.72
N PHE A 135 3.12 11.96 -2.40
CA PHE A 135 2.37 11.14 -1.47
C PHE A 135 1.84 11.95 -0.28
N ALA A 136 0.82 11.44 0.38
CA ALA A 136 0.36 11.92 1.69
C ALA A 136 0.17 10.72 2.64
N ILE A 137 0.37 10.94 3.93
CA ILE A 137 0.09 9.99 5.00
C ILE A 137 -1.16 10.48 5.71
N LEU A 138 -2.25 9.73 5.58
CA LEU A 138 -3.46 9.94 6.33
C LEU A 138 -3.39 9.23 7.68
N ASP A 139 -3.95 9.86 8.71
CA ASP A 139 -4.21 9.26 10.02
C ASP A 139 -5.72 9.43 10.33
N VAL A 140 -6.50 8.40 10.03
CA VAL A 140 -7.97 8.46 9.96
C VAL A 140 -8.61 7.23 10.60
N LYS A 141 -9.90 7.27 10.92
CA LYS A 141 -10.52 6.21 11.74
C LYS A 141 -10.63 4.85 11.02
N ASP A 142 -10.74 4.85 9.70
CA ASP A 142 -10.97 3.68 8.86
C ASP A 142 -10.73 3.99 7.37
N ARG A 143 -10.85 2.94 6.54
CA ARG A 143 -10.70 3.01 5.09
C ARG A 143 -11.77 3.89 4.43
N ASP A 144 -13.00 3.87 4.92
CA ASP A 144 -14.09 4.67 4.36
C ASP A 144 -13.76 6.17 4.47
N GLU A 145 -13.23 6.61 5.62
CA GLU A 145 -12.78 7.99 5.76
C GLU A 145 -11.62 8.35 4.82
N ALA A 146 -10.66 7.45 4.62
CA ALA A 146 -9.57 7.65 3.66
C ALA A 146 -10.10 7.81 2.23
N GLU A 147 -11.07 6.98 1.82
CA GLU A 147 -11.72 7.04 0.52
C GLU A 147 -12.50 8.35 0.31
N GLU A 148 -13.23 8.82 1.31
CA GLU A 148 -13.95 10.09 1.24
C GLU A 148 -13.02 11.31 1.11
N ILE A 149 -11.85 11.26 1.76
CA ILE A 149 -10.82 12.29 1.63
C ILE A 149 -10.19 12.25 0.24
N ALA A 150 -9.84 11.06 -0.25
CA ALA A 150 -9.25 10.86 -1.58
C ALA A 150 -10.19 11.30 -2.71
N LYS A 151 -11.50 11.05 -2.60
CA LYS A 151 -12.52 11.50 -3.59
C LYS A 151 -12.58 13.02 -3.79
N LYS A 152 -12.11 13.79 -2.81
CA LYS A 152 -12.07 15.26 -2.87
C LYS A 152 -10.79 15.80 -3.49
N TRP A 153 -9.83 14.95 -3.82
CA TRP A 153 -8.61 15.36 -4.48
C TRP A 153 -8.92 15.99 -5.85
N PRO A 154 -8.45 17.22 -6.14
CA PRO A 154 -8.90 17.97 -7.31
C PRO A 154 -8.09 17.70 -8.59
N ALA A 155 -7.14 16.76 -8.57
CA ALA A 155 -6.27 16.49 -9.71
C ALA A 155 -6.38 15.02 -10.19
N GLY A 156 -5.27 14.46 -10.69
CA GLY A 156 -5.21 13.11 -11.28
C GLY A 156 -5.53 11.97 -10.29
N PRO A 157 -5.44 10.71 -10.74
CA PRO A 157 -5.76 9.55 -9.92
C PRO A 157 -5.01 9.51 -8.58
N VAL A 158 -5.66 8.94 -7.56
CA VAL A 158 -5.07 8.70 -6.25
C VAL A 158 -5.22 7.24 -5.89
N GLU A 159 -4.12 6.60 -5.52
CA GLU A 159 -4.14 5.26 -4.93
C GLU A 159 -4.14 5.34 -3.40
N ILE A 160 -4.91 4.47 -2.75
CA ILE A 160 -5.06 4.43 -1.29
C ILE A 160 -4.45 3.13 -0.78
N TRP A 161 -3.37 3.24 -0.01
CA TRP A 161 -2.61 2.11 0.49
C TRP A 161 -2.70 2.03 2.01
N PRO A 162 -3.30 0.98 2.60
CA PRO A 162 -3.23 0.78 4.05
C PRO A 162 -1.80 0.47 4.46
N THR A 163 -1.35 1.06 5.56
CA THR A 163 -0.03 0.78 6.13
C THR A 163 -0.09 -0.30 7.21
N VAL A 164 1.06 -0.89 7.51
CA VAL A 164 1.24 -1.76 8.68
C VAL A 164 1.92 -0.92 9.76
N GLU A 165 1.38 -0.92 10.97
CA GLU A 165 2.04 -0.29 12.12
C GLU A 165 3.29 -1.10 12.50
N ASN A 166 4.42 -0.40 12.64
CA ASN A 166 5.71 -0.96 13.06
C ASN A 166 5.95 -0.74 14.56
#